data_AF-A0A8J2HHB7-F1
#
_entry.id   AF-A0A8J2HHB7-F1
#
_cell.length_a   1.000
_cell.length_b   1.000
_cell.length_c   1.000
_cell.angle_alpha   90.00
_cell.angle_beta   90.00
_cell.angle_gamma   90.00
#
_symmetry.space_group_name_H-M   'P 1'
#
loop_
_entity.id
_entity.type
_entity.pdbx_description
1 polymer ?
#
loop_
_entity_poly.entity_id
_entity_poly.type
_entity_poly.pdbx_seq_one_letter_code
_entity_poly.pdbx_strand_id
1 'polypeptide(L)'
;MIMLLFCLFQMMSSTCNRSVVLLLILSVVTFSNGDNSVHIYSKLQQYVTSSTLNWLPVNHYDPSKEIVIGGFQRVPNVETNGQDPMTKERAMFVCRVYHGGIWVAGSQIEGQNRCTVTLLGNFHSYERYELLENVENSARLSWIPWDKFHKIPTGAVAADTMFVARHVVSAEDDEEEEEAKNDSVSPSYTHYIGTLDHKDKLGTITYVKANGETGSKSKGEVLVESEPLYYDLRSVKLNLRRKHVIKNEPKILGEATIINSRDEPAKLAEAFGYTYNYSSYWGQGHAMIKALNTSIMLVNAWRSISNQEQQLT
;
A
#
# COMPACT_ATOMS: atom_id res chain seq x y z
N MET A 1 1.27 31.24 -18.67
CA MET A 1 -0.19 31.14 -18.86
C MET A 1 -1.02 31.61 -17.66
N ILE A 2 -0.44 31.74 -16.45
CA ILE A 2 -1.13 32.22 -15.24
C ILE A 2 -1.12 33.77 -15.12
N MET A 3 -0.09 34.45 -15.64
CA MET A 3 -0.03 35.93 -15.61
C MET A 3 -0.99 36.64 -16.58
N LEU A 4 -1.43 35.97 -17.66
CA LEU A 4 -2.38 36.56 -18.62
C LEU A 4 -3.82 36.58 -18.09
N LEU A 5 -4.13 35.78 -17.06
CA LEU A 5 -5.46 35.79 -16.42
C LEU A 5 -5.67 36.99 -15.48
N PHE A 6 -4.61 37.54 -14.90
CA PHE A 6 -4.73 38.65 -13.95
C PHE A 6 -5.05 40.00 -14.62
N CYS A 7 -4.59 40.23 -15.85
CA CYS A 7 -4.86 41.49 -16.55
C CYS A 7 -6.29 41.64 -17.07
N LEU A 8 -7.01 40.53 -17.30
CA LEU A 8 -8.41 40.58 -17.76
C LEU A 8 -9.41 40.85 -16.62
N PHE A 9 -8.97 40.83 -15.36
CA PHE A 9 -9.86 40.97 -14.20
C PHE A 9 -10.14 42.41 -13.75
N GLN A 10 -9.47 43.42 -14.33
CA GLN A 10 -9.57 44.81 -13.89
C GLN A 10 -10.54 45.69 -14.69
N MET A 11 -11.16 45.17 -15.75
CA MET A 11 -12.17 45.92 -16.53
C MET A 11 -13.46 45.11 -16.64
N MET A 12 -14.29 45.06 -15.60
CA MET A 12 -15.72 44.82 -15.76
C MET A 12 -16.49 45.21 -14.51
N SER A 13 -17.19 46.33 -14.61
CA SER A 13 -18.11 46.86 -13.62
C SER A 13 -19.41 46.04 -13.52
N SER A 14 -19.94 46.00 -12.30
CA SER A 14 -21.37 45.94 -11.95
C SER A 14 -22.11 44.61 -12.15
N THR A 15 -22.30 43.94 -11.00
CA THR A 15 -23.44 43.09 -10.59
C THR A 15 -23.79 41.82 -11.36
N CYS A 16 -23.29 41.57 -12.57
CA CYS A 16 -23.61 40.36 -13.35
C CYS A 16 -22.43 39.37 -13.48
N ASN A 17 -21.61 39.22 -12.43
CA ASN A 17 -20.41 38.34 -12.50
C ASN A 17 -20.20 37.44 -11.28
N ARG A 18 -21.02 37.55 -10.22
CA ARG A 18 -20.87 36.69 -9.04
C ARG A 18 -21.38 35.26 -9.27
N SER A 19 -22.47 35.09 -10.02
CA SER A 19 -23.03 33.76 -10.31
C SER A 19 -22.19 32.94 -11.28
N VAL A 20 -21.54 33.58 -12.25
CA VAL A 20 -20.67 32.90 -13.24
C VAL A 20 -19.35 32.45 -12.60
N VAL A 21 -18.78 33.27 -11.70
CA VAL A 21 -17.58 32.88 -10.93
C VAL A 21 -17.89 31.75 -9.96
N LEU A 22 -19.07 31.73 -9.33
CA LEU A 22 -19.49 30.62 -8.46
C LEU A 22 -19.68 29.31 -9.24
N LEU A 23 -20.26 29.36 -10.44
CA LEU A 23 -20.41 28.22 -11.35
C LEU A 23 -19.07 27.69 -11.86
N LEU A 24 -18.12 28.57 -12.17
CA LEU A 24 -16.76 28.18 -12.55
C LEU A 24 -15.98 27.55 -11.39
N ILE A 25 -16.11 28.07 -10.17
CA ILE A 25 -15.48 27.47 -8.98
C ILE A 25 -16.13 26.10 -8.67
N LEU A 26 -17.44 25.94 -8.84
CA LEU A 26 -18.11 24.64 -8.66
C LEU A 26 -17.66 23.60 -9.70
N SER A 27 -17.35 24.02 -10.94
CA SER A 27 -16.88 23.12 -12.01
C SER A 27 -15.43 22.65 -11.85
N VAL A 28 -14.62 23.35 -11.05
CA VAL A 28 -13.21 22.99 -10.79
C VAL A 28 -13.08 21.96 -9.66
N VAL A 29 -14.09 21.82 -8.80
CA VAL A 29 -14.05 20.90 -7.64
C VAL A 29 -14.38 19.44 -8.02
N THR A 30 -14.86 19.16 -9.24
CA THR A 30 -15.27 17.80 -9.64
C THR A 30 -14.16 16.90 -10.17
N PHE A 31 -12.89 17.31 -10.11
CA PHE A 31 -11.76 16.42 -10.37
C PHE A 31 -11.06 16.03 -9.05
N SER A 32 -11.83 15.57 -8.05
CA SER A 32 -11.23 14.75 -7.00
C SER A 32 -10.85 13.41 -7.65
N ASN A 33 -9.55 13.26 -7.91
CA ASN A 33 -8.96 11.97 -8.25
C ASN A 33 -9.49 10.90 -7.29
N GLY A 34 -9.84 9.74 -7.85
CA GLY A 34 -10.44 8.62 -7.13
C GLY A 34 -9.72 8.31 -5.83
N ASP A 35 -10.48 7.85 -4.84
CA ASP A 35 -9.95 7.39 -3.57
C ASP A 35 -9.11 6.12 -3.79
N ASN A 36 -7.82 6.32 -4.06
CA ASN A 36 -6.83 5.27 -4.20
C ASN A 36 -6.48 4.61 -2.86
N SER A 37 -7.05 5.11 -1.75
CA SER A 37 -6.71 4.58 -0.44
C SER A 37 -7.32 3.19 -0.24
N VAL A 38 -6.54 2.30 0.36
CA VAL A 38 -6.99 0.96 0.75
C VAL A 38 -7.52 1.05 2.17
N HIS A 39 -8.67 0.44 2.43
CA HIS A 39 -9.24 0.36 3.76
C HIS A 39 -9.02 -1.03 4.35
N ILE A 40 -8.75 -1.09 5.65
CA ILE A 40 -8.63 -2.33 6.42
C ILE A 40 -9.61 -2.36 7.58
N TYR A 41 -10.01 -3.56 7.99
CA TYR A 41 -10.97 -3.75 9.07
C TYR A 41 -10.29 -3.71 10.44
N SER A 42 -10.53 -2.67 11.22
CA SER A 42 -9.89 -2.49 12.54
C SER A 42 -10.47 -3.41 13.62
N LYS A 43 -9.78 -3.50 14.77
CA LYS A 43 -10.27 -4.22 15.97
C LYS A 43 -11.61 -3.69 16.48
N LEU A 44 -11.89 -2.41 16.23
CA LEU A 44 -13.15 -1.74 16.59
C LEU A 44 -14.25 -1.94 15.54
N GLN A 45 -14.05 -2.84 14.56
CA GLN A 45 -15.02 -3.14 13.50
C GLN A 45 -15.33 -1.95 12.58
N GLN A 46 -14.33 -1.08 12.39
CA GLN A 46 -14.41 0.11 11.54
C GLN A 46 -13.39 0.03 10.41
N TYR A 47 -13.73 0.59 9.26
CA TYR A 47 -12.77 0.77 8.16
C TYR A 47 -11.78 1.86 8.52
N VAL A 48 -10.50 1.53 8.46
CA VAL A 48 -9.40 2.49 8.65
C VAL A 48 -8.50 2.46 7.42
N THR A 49 -7.96 3.60 7.05
CA THR A 49 -7.09 3.70 5.88
C THR A 49 -5.74 3.05 6.16
N SER A 50 -5.33 2.13 5.29
CA SER A 50 -3.98 1.55 5.29
C SER A 50 -2.96 2.61 4.89
N SER A 51 -1.81 2.61 5.55
CA SER A 51 -0.65 3.42 5.16
C SER A 51 0.34 2.66 4.28
N THR A 52 0.15 1.36 4.07
CA THR A 52 1.10 0.47 3.39
C THR A 52 0.56 -0.14 2.09
N LEU A 53 -0.75 -0.04 1.87
CA LEU A 53 -1.42 -0.51 0.66
C LEU A 53 -2.04 0.64 -0.12
N ASN A 54 -2.08 0.49 -1.44
CA ASN A 54 -2.65 1.49 -2.33
C ASN A 54 -3.37 0.82 -3.50
N TRP A 55 -4.50 1.38 -3.94
CA TRP A 55 -5.14 0.99 -5.18
C TRP A 55 -4.53 1.79 -6.33
N LEU A 56 -3.88 1.07 -7.24
CA LEU A 56 -3.13 1.64 -8.35
C LEU A 56 -3.94 1.50 -9.64
N PRO A 57 -4.45 2.60 -10.24
CA PRO A 57 -5.06 2.54 -11.56
C PRO A 57 -4.12 1.90 -12.57
N VAL A 58 -4.62 0.97 -13.38
CA VAL A 58 -3.79 0.23 -14.35
C VAL A 58 -3.01 1.14 -15.29
N ASN A 59 -3.55 2.31 -15.64
CA ASN A 59 -2.88 3.31 -16.48
C ASN A 59 -1.62 3.91 -15.84
N HIS A 60 -1.46 3.78 -14.52
CA HIS A 60 -0.31 4.23 -13.75
C HIS A 60 0.58 3.06 -13.30
N TYR A 61 0.34 1.85 -13.81
CA TYR A 61 1.15 0.69 -13.51
C TYR A 61 2.56 0.83 -14.09
N ASP A 62 3.55 0.53 -13.26
CA ASP A 62 4.97 0.44 -13.62
C ASP A 62 5.47 -0.94 -13.16
N PRO A 63 6.18 -1.71 -13.99
CA PRO A 63 6.79 -2.98 -13.60
C PRO A 63 7.69 -2.92 -12.35
N SER A 64 8.14 -1.73 -11.93
CA SER A 64 8.88 -1.55 -10.66
C SER A 64 8.01 -1.66 -9.40
N LYS A 65 6.68 -1.67 -9.54
CA LYS A 65 5.73 -1.71 -8.43
C LYS A 65 5.47 -3.14 -7.96
N GLU A 66 5.39 -3.30 -6.65
CA GLU A 66 5.04 -4.58 -6.02
C GLU A 66 3.52 -4.73 -5.97
N ILE A 67 2.97 -5.63 -6.79
CA ILE A 67 1.53 -5.89 -6.86
C ILE A 67 1.18 -7.17 -6.10
N VAL A 68 0.10 -7.13 -5.32
CA VAL A 68 -0.32 -8.26 -4.49
C VAL A 68 -0.77 -9.44 -5.35
N ILE A 69 -0.09 -10.57 -5.18
CA ILE A 69 -0.41 -11.84 -5.83
C ILE A 69 -1.46 -12.59 -4.99
N GLY A 70 -2.60 -12.90 -5.60
CA GLY A 70 -3.65 -13.70 -4.98
C GLY A 70 -3.63 -15.18 -5.37
N GLY A 71 -2.96 -15.54 -6.47
CA GLY A 71 -2.87 -16.92 -6.93
C GLY A 71 -1.99 -17.05 -8.17
N PHE A 72 -2.04 -18.23 -8.79
CA PHE A 72 -1.28 -18.54 -9.99
C PHE A 72 -2.15 -19.31 -10.98
N GLN A 73 -1.93 -19.03 -12.26
CA GLN A 73 -2.45 -19.85 -13.35
C GLN A 73 -1.35 -20.80 -13.83
N ARG A 74 -1.64 -22.09 -13.80
CA ARG A 74 -0.80 -23.15 -14.34
C ARG A 74 -1.11 -23.35 -15.81
N VAL A 75 -0.11 -23.14 -16.66
CA VAL A 75 -0.20 -23.38 -18.10
C VAL A 75 0.64 -24.60 -18.44
N PRO A 76 0.05 -25.67 -19.01
CA PRO A 76 0.80 -26.83 -19.47
C PRO A 76 1.74 -26.42 -20.59
N ASN A 77 3.01 -26.80 -20.47
CA ASN A 77 4.01 -26.51 -21.47
C ASN A 77 3.94 -27.58 -22.58
N VAL A 78 3.39 -27.21 -23.72
CA VAL A 78 3.19 -28.10 -24.88
C VAL A 78 4.49 -28.30 -25.67
N GLU A 79 5.59 -27.60 -25.34
CA GLU A 79 6.79 -27.53 -26.19
C GLU A 79 7.93 -28.49 -25.79
N THR A 80 7.78 -29.32 -24.74
CA THR A 80 8.85 -30.22 -24.30
C THR A 80 8.65 -31.65 -24.77
N ASN A 81 9.27 -31.98 -25.90
CA ASN A 81 9.48 -33.36 -26.36
C ASN A 81 10.36 -34.13 -25.35
N GLY A 82 9.73 -34.80 -24.37
CA GLY A 82 10.35 -35.91 -23.64
C GLY A 82 11.04 -35.60 -22.30
N GLN A 83 10.82 -34.43 -21.70
CA GLN A 83 11.22 -34.15 -20.31
C GLN A 83 10.07 -33.48 -19.57
N ASP A 84 9.90 -33.85 -18.29
CA ASP A 84 8.80 -33.49 -17.39
C ASP A 84 8.09 -32.18 -17.78
N PRO A 85 6.75 -32.16 -17.94
CA PRO A 85 6.02 -30.98 -18.37
C PRO A 85 6.20 -29.86 -17.35
N MET A 86 7.19 -28.99 -17.59
CA MET A 86 7.47 -27.87 -16.69
C MET A 86 6.31 -26.88 -16.83
N THR A 87 5.38 -26.93 -15.89
CA THR A 87 4.18 -26.08 -15.88
C THR A 87 4.61 -24.64 -15.71
N LYS A 88 4.33 -23.79 -16.71
CA LYS A 88 4.61 -22.36 -16.60
C LYS A 88 3.54 -21.73 -15.72
N GLU A 89 3.94 -21.12 -14.61
CA GLU A 89 3.03 -20.39 -13.75
C GLU A 89 3.00 -18.91 -14.13
N ARG A 90 1.80 -18.35 -14.26
CA ARG A 90 1.57 -16.90 -14.41
C ARG A 90 0.95 -16.36 -13.15
N ALA A 91 1.44 -15.24 -12.64
CA ALA A 91 0.88 -14.62 -11.45
C ALA A 91 -0.55 -14.12 -11.72
N MET A 92 -1.42 -14.26 -10.72
CA MET A 92 -2.74 -13.64 -10.69
C MET A 92 -2.74 -12.54 -9.64
N PHE A 93 -2.83 -11.30 -10.09
CA PHE A 93 -2.83 -10.12 -9.26
C PHE A 93 -4.24 -9.80 -8.75
N VAL A 94 -4.31 -9.25 -7.54
CA VAL A 94 -5.55 -8.73 -6.97
C VAL A 94 -5.89 -7.41 -7.66
N CYS A 95 -7.08 -7.34 -8.25
CA CYS A 95 -7.61 -6.12 -8.84
C CYS A 95 -8.97 -5.76 -8.25
N ARG A 96 -9.40 -4.51 -8.40
CA ARG A 96 -10.78 -4.08 -8.16
C ARG A 96 -11.35 -3.28 -9.33
N VAL A 97 -12.67 -3.35 -9.48
CA VAL A 97 -13.43 -2.60 -10.49
C VAL A 97 -14.62 -1.93 -9.85
N TYR A 98 -14.92 -0.71 -10.29
CA TYR A 98 -16.15 -0.01 -9.95
C TYR A 98 -17.28 -0.45 -10.88
N HIS A 99 -18.28 -1.17 -10.37
CA HIS A 99 -19.43 -1.63 -11.13
C HIS A 99 -20.71 -1.49 -10.32
N GLY A 100 -21.75 -0.90 -10.93
CA GLY A 100 -23.06 -0.78 -10.28
C GLY A 100 -23.07 0.09 -9.01
N GLY A 101 -22.10 1.00 -8.85
CA GLY A 101 -22.01 1.88 -7.69
C GLY A 101 -21.11 1.39 -6.55
N ILE A 102 -20.54 0.17 -6.67
CA ILE A 102 -19.71 -0.46 -5.66
C ILE A 102 -18.37 -0.91 -6.24
N TRP A 103 -17.34 -1.01 -5.40
CA TRP A 103 -16.09 -1.65 -5.80
C TRP A 103 -16.09 -3.14 -5.48
N VAL A 104 -15.68 -3.94 -6.46
CA VAL A 104 -15.63 -5.40 -6.36
C VAL A 104 -14.24 -5.87 -6.70
N ALA A 105 -13.69 -6.78 -5.90
CA ALA A 105 -12.39 -7.40 -6.12
C ALA A 105 -12.47 -8.63 -7.04
N GLY A 106 -11.38 -8.88 -7.75
CA GLY A 106 -11.21 -10.03 -8.62
C GLY A 106 -9.76 -10.25 -9.01
N SER A 107 -9.55 -10.86 -10.18
CA SER A 107 -8.21 -11.26 -10.64
C SER A 107 -7.80 -10.59 -11.94
N GLN A 108 -6.52 -10.24 -12.05
CA GLN A 108 -5.87 -9.93 -13.32
C GLN A 108 -4.69 -10.87 -13.53
N ILE A 109 -4.69 -11.57 -14.67
CA ILE A 109 -3.64 -12.54 -14.99
C ILE A 109 -2.47 -11.82 -15.64
N GLU A 110 -1.26 -12.13 -15.20
CA GLU A 110 -0.02 -11.61 -15.77
C GLU A 110 0.03 -11.75 -17.30
N GLY A 111 0.35 -10.64 -17.99
CA GLY A 111 0.34 -10.54 -19.45
C GLY A 111 -1.04 -10.25 -20.06
N GLN A 112 -2.12 -10.23 -19.27
CA GLN A 112 -3.45 -9.80 -19.72
C GLN A 112 -3.77 -8.39 -19.18
N ASN A 113 -4.35 -7.53 -20.01
CA ASN A 113 -4.72 -6.17 -19.61
C ASN A 113 -6.20 -6.06 -19.21
N ARG A 114 -6.72 -7.09 -18.53
CA ARG A 114 -8.13 -7.13 -18.10
C ARG A 114 -8.23 -7.67 -16.68
N CYS A 115 -9.07 -7.03 -15.88
CA CYS A 115 -9.51 -7.52 -14.58
C CYS A 115 -10.84 -8.25 -14.74
N THR A 116 -10.93 -9.47 -14.23
CA THR A 116 -12.16 -10.27 -14.20
C THR A 116 -12.76 -10.24 -12.81
N VAL A 117 -14.05 -9.94 -12.72
CA VAL A 117 -14.81 -9.84 -11.48
C VAL A 117 -16.15 -10.55 -11.63
N THR A 118 -16.78 -10.91 -10.52
CA THR A 118 -18.16 -11.38 -10.48
C THR A 118 -19.00 -10.44 -9.63
N LEU A 119 -20.17 -10.05 -10.13
CA LEU A 119 -21.15 -9.31 -9.35
C LEU A 119 -22.55 -9.84 -9.63
N LEU A 120 -23.33 -10.09 -8.58
CA LEU A 120 -24.69 -10.62 -8.66
C LEU A 120 -24.80 -11.90 -9.52
N GLY A 121 -23.77 -12.75 -9.47
CA GLY A 121 -23.72 -14.02 -10.21
C GLY A 121 -23.38 -13.89 -11.69
N ASN A 122 -22.94 -12.72 -12.16
CA ASN A 122 -22.54 -12.50 -13.54
C ASN A 122 -21.03 -12.26 -13.66
N PHE A 123 -20.43 -12.87 -14.68
CA PHE A 123 -19.04 -12.64 -15.07
C PHE A 123 -18.89 -11.32 -15.81
N HIS A 124 -17.91 -10.52 -15.41
CA HIS A 124 -17.56 -9.28 -16.09
C HIS A 124 -16.04 -9.15 -16.26
N SER A 125 -15.64 -8.56 -17.38
CA SER A 125 -14.23 -8.33 -17.72
C SER A 125 -13.99 -6.89 -18.16
N TYR A 126 -13.11 -6.19 -17.44
CA TYR A 126 -12.88 -4.75 -17.61
C TYR A 126 -11.43 -4.42 -17.95
N GLU A 127 -11.25 -3.43 -18.81
CA GLU A 127 -9.94 -2.85 -19.14
C GLU A 127 -9.57 -1.70 -18.19
N ARG A 128 -10.56 -1.09 -17.54
CA ARG A 128 -10.36 -0.05 -16.53
C ARG A 128 -10.55 -0.65 -15.15
N TYR A 129 -9.45 -0.78 -14.42
CA TYR A 129 -9.40 -1.38 -13.10
C TYR A 129 -8.23 -0.81 -12.31
N GLU A 130 -8.20 -1.14 -11.03
CA GLU A 130 -7.11 -0.80 -10.13
C GLU A 130 -6.47 -2.09 -9.61
N LEU A 131 -5.15 -2.10 -9.47
CA LEU A 131 -4.37 -3.18 -8.89
C LEU A 131 -4.06 -2.88 -7.43
N LEU A 132 -4.02 -3.90 -6.60
CA LEU A 132 -3.61 -3.74 -5.20
C LEU A 132 -2.08 -3.69 -5.13
N GLU A 133 -1.53 -2.53 -4.80
CA GLU A 133 -0.10 -2.29 -4.62
C GLU A 133 0.28 -2.49 -3.14
N ASN A 134 1.35 -3.25 -2.90
CA ASN A 134 2.07 -3.24 -1.64
C ASN A 134 3.17 -2.17 -1.70
N VAL A 135 2.88 -0.99 -1.17
CA VAL A 135 3.74 0.19 -1.33
C VAL A 135 5.11 -0.09 -0.73
N GLU A 136 6.13 -0.10 -1.59
CA GLU A 136 7.53 -0.38 -1.20
C GLU A 136 7.71 -1.71 -0.45
N ASN A 137 6.81 -2.68 -0.66
CA ASN A 137 6.78 -3.96 0.06
C ASN A 137 6.76 -3.78 1.60
N SER A 138 6.08 -2.74 2.08
CA SER A 138 6.02 -2.37 3.50
C SER A 138 4.92 -3.10 4.27
N ALA A 139 3.86 -3.54 3.58
CA ALA A 139 2.75 -4.27 4.15
C ALA A 139 3.14 -5.72 4.42
N ARG A 140 2.80 -6.23 5.62
CA ARG A 140 2.82 -7.68 5.89
C ARG A 140 1.46 -8.26 5.58
N LEU A 141 1.34 -8.82 4.38
CA LEU A 141 0.12 -9.44 3.91
C LEU A 141 0.09 -10.94 4.22
N SER A 142 -1.08 -11.43 4.59
CA SER A 142 -1.32 -12.86 4.80
C SER A 142 -2.73 -13.23 4.35
N TRP A 143 -2.88 -14.46 3.88
CA TRP A 143 -4.18 -15.05 3.58
C TRP A 143 -4.62 -15.85 4.80
N ILE A 144 -5.68 -15.40 5.46
CA ILE A 144 -6.18 -16.02 6.70
C ILE A 144 -7.40 -16.88 6.37
N PRO A 145 -7.42 -18.17 6.76
CA PRO A 145 -8.58 -19.02 6.58
C PRO A 145 -9.83 -18.40 7.20
N TRP A 146 -10.93 -18.45 6.46
CA TRP A 146 -12.21 -17.90 6.87
C TRP A 146 -13.35 -18.81 6.40
N ASP A 147 -14.38 -18.92 7.23
CA ASP A 147 -15.66 -19.52 6.87
C ASP A 147 -16.81 -18.70 7.44
N LYS A 148 -18.04 -19.00 6.99
CA LYS A 148 -19.28 -18.31 7.41
C LYS A 148 -19.58 -18.31 8.91
N PHE A 149 -18.92 -19.14 9.71
CA PHE A 149 -19.09 -19.21 11.15
C PHE A 149 -18.06 -18.37 11.91
N HIS A 150 -17.03 -17.88 11.23
CA HIS A 150 -16.00 -17.03 11.79
C HIS A 150 -16.25 -15.55 11.47
N LYS A 151 -15.91 -14.70 12.43
CA LYS A 151 -15.92 -13.25 12.24
C LYS A 151 -14.84 -12.86 11.22
N ILE A 152 -15.06 -11.73 10.53
CA ILE A 152 -14.03 -11.13 9.67
C ILE A 152 -12.79 -10.82 10.50
N PRO A 153 -11.59 -11.27 10.05
CA PRO A 153 -10.35 -11.03 10.79
C PRO A 153 -10.03 -9.54 10.85
N THR A 154 -9.39 -9.13 11.95
CA THR A 154 -8.78 -7.80 12.04
C THR A 154 -7.67 -7.65 10.99
N GLY A 155 -7.62 -6.50 10.34
CA GLY A 155 -6.70 -6.20 9.24
C GLY A 155 -7.23 -6.65 7.88
N ALA A 156 -8.44 -7.20 7.79
CA ALA A 156 -9.02 -7.63 6.51
C ALA A 156 -9.07 -6.46 5.52
N VAL A 157 -8.51 -6.67 4.33
CA VAL A 157 -8.43 -5.68 3.26
C VAL A 157 -9.77 -5.54 2.58
N ALA A 158 -10.28 -4.32 2.51
CA ALA A 158 -11.55 -3.98 1.90
C ALA A 158 -11.39 -3.48 0.47
N ALA A 159 -12.25 -3.95 -0.42
CA ALA A 159 -12.42 -3.35 -1.75
C ALA A 159 -13.28 -2.08 -1.68
N ASP A 160 -14.31 -2.14 -0.83
CA ASP A 160 -15.25 -1.07 -0.46
C ASP A 160 -16.04 -1.54 0.77
N THR A 161 -17.32 -1.91 0.63
CA THR A 161 -18.10 -2.54 1.72
C THR A 161 -17.84 -4.03 1.89
N MET A 162 -17.08 -4.63 0.97
CA MET A 162 -16.75 -6.05 0.90
C MET A 162 -15.24 -6.27 1.03
N PHE A 163 -14.82 -7.50 1.32
CA PHE A 163 -13.42 -7.85 1.58
C PHE A 163 -12.78 -8.60 0.42
N VAL A 164 -11.48 -8.39 0.22
CA VAL A 164 -10.68 -9.17 -0.73
C VAL A 164 -10.51 -10.58 -0.18
N ALA A 165 -10.93 -11.57 -0.97
CA ALA A 165 -10.88 -12.98 -0.57
C ALA A 165 -10.49 -13.88 -1.75
N ARG A 166 -10.12 -15.12 -1.43
CA ARG A 166 -9.85 -16.14 -2.43
C ARG A 166 -10.32 -17.51 -1.97
N HIS A 167 -10.54 -18.39 -2.93
CA HIS A 167 -10.86 -19.80 -2.69
C HIS A 167 -9.75 -20.67 -3.28
N VAL A 168 -9.25 -21.63 -2.50
CA VAL A 168 -8.29 -22.63 -2.98
C VAL A 168 -9.02 -23.58 -3.92
N VAL A 169 -8.48 -23.82 -5.11
CA VAL A 169 -9.07 -24.78 -6.05
C VAL A 169 -8.85 -26.20 -5.52
N SER A 170 -9.93 -26.96 -5.36
CA SER A 170 -9.89 -28.35 -4.91
C SER A 170 -10.23 -29.32 -6.05
N ALA A 171 -9.87 -30.59 -5.91
CA ALA A 171 -10.16 -31.62 -6.93
C ALA A 171 -11.68 -31.75 -7.23
N GLU A 172 -12.54 -31.48 -6.25
CA GLU A 172 -13.99 -31.43 -6.44
C GLU A 172 -14.42 -30.29 -7.38
N ASP A 173 -13.71 -29.15 -7.33
CA ASP A 173 -13.99 -28.01 -8.22
C ASP A 173 -13.48 -28.28 -9.65
N ASP A 174 -12.43 -29.10 -9.78
CA ASP A 174 -11.90 -29.55 -11.07
C ASP A 174 -12.81 -30.61 -11.72
N GLU A 175 -13.43 -31.51 -10.95
CA GLU A 175 -14.40 -32.50 -11.46
C GLU A 175 -15.66 -31.85 -12.07
N GLU A 176 -16.17 -30.77 -11.45
CA GLU A 176 -17.23 -29.94 -12.06
C GLU A 176 -16.77 -29.27 -13.37
N GLU A 177 -15.47 -28.98 -13.53
CA GLU A 177 -14.91 -28.40 -14.77
C GLU A 177 -14.65 -29.46 -15.86
N GLU A 178 -14.42 -30.73 -15.51
CA GLU A 178 -14.14 -31.83 -16.46
C GLU A 178 -15.39 -32.28 -17.22
N GLU A 179 -16.58 -32.24 -16.60
CA GLU A 179 -17.85 -32.57 -17.28
C GLU A 179 -18.17 -31.60 -18.45
N ALA A 180 -17.48 -30.45 -18.54
CA ALA A 180 -17.68 -29.43 -19.55
C ALA A 180 -16.67 -29.44 -20.72
N LYS A 181 -15.64 -30.33 -20.72
CA LYS A 181 -14.54 -30.25 -21.72
C LYS A 181 -14.46 -31.49 -22.62
N ASN A 182 -14.92 -31.33 -23.85
CA ASN A 182 -14.36 -32.04 -25.00
C ASN A 182 -13.06 -31.33 -25.43
N ASP A 183 -11.92 -32.01 -25.24
CA ASP A 183 -10.72 -31.93 -26.09
C ASP A 183 -9.83 -30.66 -26.09
N SER A 184 -9.71 -29.91 -24.98
CA SER A 184 -8.60 -28.95 -24.87
C SER A 184 -8.06 -28.80 -23.45
N VAL A 185 -6.72 -28.87 -23.34
CA VAL A 185 -5.97 -28.71 -22.09
C VAL A 185 -6.15 -27.29 -21.57
N SER A 186 -7.13 -27.12 -20.69
CA SER A 186 -7.46 -25.80 -20.14
C SER A 186 -6.50 -25.45 -19.00
N PRO A 187 -6.11 -24.17 -18.88
CA PRO A 187 -5.23 -23.75 -17.80
C PRO A 187 -5.92 -23.90 -16.43
N SER A 188 -5.27 -24.52 -15.46
CA SER A 188 -5.80 -24.67 -14.09
C SER A 188 -5.31 -23.54 -13.18
N TYR A 189 -6.13 -23.13 -12.22
CA TYR A 189 -5.77 -22.06 -11.26
C TYR A 189 -5.43 -22.67 -9.91
N THR A 190 -4.54 -22.03 -9.15
CA THR A 190 -4.28 -22.45 -7.76
C THR A 190 -5.34 -21.92 -6.80
N HIS A 191 -5.82 -20.69 -7.07
CA HIS A 191 -6.84 -20.02 -6.29
C HIS A 191 -7.73 -19.19 -7.21
N TYR A 192 -9.01 -19.13 -6.88
CA TYR A 192 -9.93 -18.16 -7.47
C TYR A 192 -10.01 -16.92 -6.57
N ILE A 193 -9.59 -15.77 -7.09
CA ILE A 193 -9.62 -14.49 -6.37
C ILE A 193 -10.98 -13.84 -6.58
N GLY A 194 -11.53 -13.24 -5.54
CA GLY A 194 -12.82 -12.58 -5.62
C GLY A 194 -13.12 -11.74 -4.39
N THR A 195 -14.40 -11.68 -4.07
CA THR A 195 -14.94 -10.77 -3.06
C THR A 195 -15.73 -11.55 -2.02
N LEU A 196 -15.50 -11.24 -0.75
CA LEU A 196 -16.29 -11.71 0.38
C LEU A 196 -17.31 -10.64 0.77
N ASP A 197 -18.58 -10.93 0.53
CA ASP A 197 -19.69 -10.18 1.12
C ASP A 197 -20.11 -10.84 2.43
N HIS A 198 -19.76 -10.23 3.57
CA HIS A 198 -20.11 -10.73 4.91
C HIS A 198 -21.57 -10.43 5.31
N LYS A 199 -22.22 -9.48 4.62
CA LYS A 199 -23.60 -9.06 4.96
C LYS A 199 -24.63 -9.99 4.35
N ASP A 200 -24.32 -10.62 3.21
CA ASP A 200 -25.20 -11.60 2.57
C ASP A 200 -25.00 -13.02 3.15
N LYS A 201 -26.10 -13.67 3.58
CA LYS A 201 -26.18 -15.11 3.96
C LYS A 201 -25.03 -15.64 4.85
N LEU A 202 -24.69 -14.95 5.94
CA LEU A 202 -23.58 -15.28 6.87
C LEU A 202 -22.17 -15.14 6.27
N GLY A 203 -22.06 -14.68 5.03
CA GLY A 203 -20.80 -14.49 4.32
C GLY A 203 -20.62 -15.47 3.17
N THR A 204 -20.44 -14.94 1.96
CA THR A 204 -20.13 -15.74 0.77
C THR A 204 -18.97 -15.12 0.00
N ILE A 205 -18.02 -15.96 -0.42
CA ILE A 205 -16.95 -15.58 -1.34
C ILE A 205 -17.43 -15.86 -2.75
N THR A 206 -17.53 -14.83 -3.57
CA THR A 206 -17.87 -14.93 -4.99
C THR A 206 -16.62 -14.68 -5.83
N TYR A 207 -16.36 -15.54 -6.81
CA TYR A 207 -15.18 -15.48 -7.67
C TYR A 207 -15.49 -15.94 -9.09
N VAL A 208 -14.51 -15.81 -9.98
CA VAL A 208 -14.57 -16.28 -11.37
C VAL A 208 -13.68 -17.52 -11.53
N LYS A 209 -14.25 -18.60 -12.08
CA LYS A 209 -13.54 -19.85 -12.40
C LYS A 209 -12.69 -19.72 -13.67
N ALA A 210 -11.83 -20.69 -13.95
CA ALA A 210 -10.93 -20.65 -15.10
C ALA A 210 -11.67 -20.72 -16.45
N ASN A 211 -12.84 -21.34 -16.47
CA ASN A 211 -13.75 -21.43 -17.63
C ASN A 211 -14.58 -20.15 -17.87
N GLY A 212 -14.46 -19.13 -17.00
CA GLY A 212 -15.24 -17.88 -17.09
C GLY A 212 -16.61 -17.93 -16.40
N GLU A 213 -16.98 -19.04 -15.78
CA GLU A 213 -18.18 -19.14 -14.96
C GLU A 213 -17.97 -18.51 -13.58
N THR A 214 -19.07 -18.14 -12.93
CA THR A 214 -19.02 -17.59 -11.57
C THR A 214 -19.16 -18.70 -10.54
N GLY A 215 -18.28 -18.71 -9.54
CA GLY A 215 -18.36 -19.61 -8.39
C GLY A 215 -18.72 -18.87 -7.11
N SER A 216 -19.27 -19.60 -6.14
CA SER A 216 -19.49 -19.08 -4.79
C SER A 216 -19.22 -20.15 -3.74
N LYS A 217 -18.51 -19.81 -2.67
CA LYS A 217 -18.23 -20.72 -1.54
C LYS A 217 -18.36 -19.99 -0.21
N SER A 218 -18.74 -20.73 0.83
CA SER A 218 -18.85 -20.21 2.21
C SER A 218 -17.59 -20.41 3.05
N LYS A 219 -16.48 -20.80 2.41
CA LYS A 219 -15.14 -21.01 3.02
C LYS A 219 -14.05 -20.63 2.03
N GLY A 220 -12.94 -20.10 2.53
CA GLY A 220 -11.78 -19.72 1.74
C GLY A 220 -10.78 -18.97 2.61
N GLU A 221 -10.14 -17.96 2.04
CA GLU A 221 -9.15 -17.14 2.73
C GLU A 221 -9.43 -15.66 2.48
N VAL A 222 -9.21 -14.83 3.49
CA VAL A 222 -9.35 -13.37 3.43
C VAL A 222 -7.97 -12.74 3.47
N LEU A 223 -7.74 -11.73 2.62
CA LEU A 223 -6.49 -10.98 2.62
C LEU A 223 -6.45 -10.08 3.86
N VAL A 224 -5.39 -10.20 4.65
CA VAL A 224 -5.20 -9.46 5.90
C VAL A 224 -3.86 -8.74 5.90
N GLU A 225 -3.89 -7.43 6.16
CA GLU A 225 -2.74 -6.63 6.52
C GLU A 225 -2.46 -6.74 8.02
N SER A 226 -1.26 -7.19 8.38
CA SER A 226 -0.81 -7.24 9.77
C SER A 226 0.01 -6.01 10.13
N GLU A 227 -0.48 -5.23 11.09
CA GLU A 227 0.26 -4.06 11.61
C GLU A 227 1.54 -4.50 12.35
N PRO A 228 2.70 -3.85 12.09
CA PRO A 228 3.91 -4.08 12.85
C PRO A 228 3.79 -3.56 14.29
N LEU A 229 4.53 -4.16 15.22
CA LEU A 229 4.64 -3.71 16.61
C LEU A 229 5.80 -2.72 16.83
N TYR A 230 6.84 -2.84 16.02
CA TYR A 230 8.01 -1.96 16.04
C TYR A 230 8.72 -2.01 14.67
N TYR A 231 9.49 -0.97 14.37
CA TYR A 231 10.36 -0.94 13.19
C TYR A 231 11.84 -0.98 13.61
N ASP A 232 12.66 -1.65 12.80
CA ASP A 232 14.13 -1.70 12.96
C ASP A 232 14.80 -1.31 11.65
N LEU A 233 15.19 -0.03 11.54
CA LEU A 233 15.85 0.54 10.36
C LEU A 233 17.36 0.35 10.50
N ARG A 234 17.89 -0.63 9.77
CA ARG A 234 19.33 -0.90 9.74
C ARG A 234 20.01 -0.18 8.59
N SER A 235 21.27 0.19 8.80
CA SER A 235 22.12 0.73 7.75
C SER A 235 21.56 2.01 7.09
N VAL A 236 20.99 2.91 7.89
CA VAL A 236 20.48 4.20 7.41
C VAL A 236 21.62 5.08 6.91
N LYS A 237 21.47 5.58 5.68
CA LYS A 237 22.44 6.47 5.01
C LYS A 237 21.89 7.89 4.97
N LEU A 238 22.61 8.83 5.57
CA LEU A 238 22.25 10.24 5.53
C LEU A 238 22.73 10.87 4.21
N ASN A 239 21.83 11.60 3.53
CA ASN A 239 22.18 12.35 2.34
C ASN A 239 22.80 13.70 2.72
N LEU A 240 24.11 13.73 2.94
CA LEU A 240 24.84 14.94 3.35
C LEU A 240 24.82 16.05 2.30
N ARG A 241 24.58 15.74 1.01
CA ARG A 241 24.46 16.75 -0.04
C ARG A 241 23.23 17.65 0.14
N ARG A 242 22.21 17.16 0.83
CA ARG A 242 20.97 17.90 1.15
C ARG A 242 21.01 18.52 2.55
N LYS A 243 22.16 18.56 3.22
CA LYS A 243 22.29 19.18 4.54
C LYS A 243 22.06 20.69 4.45
N HIS A 244 21.14 21.20 5.25
CA HIS A 244 20.89 22.63 5.40
C HIS A 244 21.10 23.05 6.85
N VAL A 245 21.82 24.16 7.08
CA VAL A 245 21.97 24.75 8.41
C VAL A 245 20.91 25.83 8.57
N ILE A 246 19.91 25.58 9.42
CA ILE A 246 18.78 26.51 9.61
C ILE A 246 19.19 27.71 10.50
N LYS A 247 19.98 27.45 11.53
CA LYS A 247 20.43 28.47 12.50
C LYS A 247 21.87 28.19 12.89
N ASN A 248 22.69 29.24 12.92
CA ASN A 248 24.07 29.17 13.36
C ASN A 248 24.34 30.33 14.33
N GLU A 249 24.38 30.04 15.62
CA GLU A 249 24.64 31.01 16.68
C GLU A 249 25.90 30.61 17.46
N PRO A 250 26.89 31.50 17.58
CA PRO A 250 28.08 31.21 18.37
C PRO A 250 27.70 31.11 19.86
N LYS A 251 28.20 30.08 20.54
CA LYS A 251 27.99 29.86 21.97
C LYS A 251 29.34 29.61 22.65
N ILE A 252 29.64 30.39 23.68
CA ILE A 252 30.85 30.21 24.48
C ILE A 252 30.66 28.97 25.35
N LEU A 253 31.54 27.97 25.17
CA LEU A 253 31.50 26.69 25.91
C LEU A 253 32.41 26.69 27.14
N GLY A 254 33.38 27.61 27.22
CA GLY A 254 34.33 27.77 28.31
C GLY A 254 35.23 28.99 28.07
N GLU A 255 35.70 29.61 29.15
CA GLU A 255 36.60 30.75 29.13
C GLU A 255 37.65 30.59 30.24
N ALA A 256 38.92 30.83 29.91
CA ALA A 256 40.04 30.72 30.84
C ALA A 256 41.07 31.82 30.56
N THR A 257 41.70 32.28 31.63
CA THR A 257 42.81 33.21 31.55
C THR A 257 44.08 32.50 31.99
N ILE A 258 44.98 32.23 31.04
CA ILE A 258 46.27 31.60 31.32
C ILE A 258 47.28 32.69 31.67
N ILE A 259 47.80 32.64 32.91
CA ILE A 259 48.79 33.61 33.40
C ILE A 259 50.08 32.87 33.72
N ASN A 260 51.19 33.28 33.09
CA ASN A 260 52.53 32.83 33.48
C ASN A 260 53.11 33.78 34.52
N SER A 261 53.07 33.39 35.79
CA SER A 261 53.58 34.20 36.90
C SER A 261 55.10 34.10 37.11
N ARG A 262 55.84 33.45 36.20
CA ARG A 262 57.28 33.20 36.33
C ARG A 262 58.04 33.90 35.18
N ASP A 263 59.28 34.30 35.45
CA ASP A 263 60.20 34.89 34.47
C ASP A 263 60.84 33.85 33.53
N GLU A 264 60.40 32.60 33.62
CA GLU A 264 60.86 31.48 32.80
C GLU A 264 59.74 30.97 31.88
N PRO A 265 60.07 30.40 30.70
CA PRO A 265 59.10 29.80 29.80
C PRO A 265 58.38 28.62 30.46
N ALA A 266 57.05 28.67 30.54
CA ALA A 266 56.22 27.59 31.08
C ALA A 266 55.11 27.19 30.08
N LYS A 267 54.81 25.88 30.03
CA LYS A 267 53.71 25.34 29.23
C LYS A 267 52.49 25.13 30.12
N LEU A 268 51.48 25.98 29.96
CA LEU A 268 50.23 25.94 30.71
C LEU A 268 49.10 25.49 29.78
N ALA A 269 48.20 24.65 30.31
CA ALA A 269 47.03 24.17 29.59
C ALA A 269 45.86 24.04 30.56
N GLU A 270 44.68 24.47 30.12
CA GLU A 270 43.42 24.31 30.84
C GLU A 270 42.45 23.53 29.95
N ALA A 271 41.73 22.58 30.54
CA ALA A 271 40.82 21.70 29.82
C ALA A 271 39.38 22.07 30.14
N PHE A 272 38.57 22.31 29.10
CA PHE A 272 37.13 22.54 29.24
C PHE A 272 36.34 21.28 28.91
N GLY A 273 35.66 20.73 29.91
CA GLY A 273 34.58 19.77 29.69
C GLY A 273 33.27 20.51 29.50
N TYR A 274 32.49 20.14 28.48
CA TYR A 274 31.13 20.66 28.30
C TYR A 274 30.16 19.52 28.06
N THR A 275 28.95 19.68 28.57
CA THR A 275 27.81 18.80 28.30
C THR A 275 26.76 19.61 27.57
N TYR A 276 26.16 19.03 26.53
CA TYR A 276 25.09 19.65 25.79
C TYR A 276 23.98 18.64 25.54
N ASN A 277 22.75 19.14 25.57
CA ASN A 277 21.58 18.39 25.13
C ASN A 277 21.36 18.66 23.65
N TYR A 278 21.02 17.62 22.90
CA TYR A 278 20.63 17.73 21.50
C TYR A 278 19.32 16.98 21.30
N SER A 279 18.51 17.46 20.37
CA SER A 279 17.30 16.78 19.90
C SER A 279 17.51 16.29 18.47
N SER A 280 17.06 15.09 18.16
CA SER A 280 17.04 14.54 16.80
C SER A 280 15.62 14.19 16.43
N TYR A 281 15.18 14.62 15.26
CA TYR A 281 13.88 14.26 14.70
C TYR A 281 14.09 13.56 13.35
N TRP A 282 13.55 12.34 13.23
CA TRP A 282 13.77 11.46 12.08
C TRP A 282 12.67 11.55 11.02
N GLY A 283 11.65 12.37 11.23
CA GLY A 283 10.52 12.46 10.32
C GLY A 283 9.65 11.21 10.35
N GLN A 284 8.89 11.04 9.27
CA GLN A 284 8.09 9.85 8.98
C GLN A 284 8.66 9.20 7.72
N GLY A 285 9.01 7.92 7.80
CA GLY A 285 9.34 7.14 6.60
C GLY A 285 8.10 6.95 5.72
N HIS A 286 8.30 6.79 4.42
CA HIS A 286 7.22 6.39 3.53
C HIS A 286 6.69 5.01 3.95
N ALA A 287 5.38 4.81 3.85
CA ALA A 287 4.71 3.57 4.23
C ALA A 287 5.03 3.03 5.65
N MET A 288 5.32 3.94 6.59
CA MET A 288 5.50 3.62 8.01
C MET A 288 4.36 4.20 8.85
N ILE A 289 3.82 3.37 9.75
CA ILE A 289 2.80 3.78 10.72
C ILE A 289 3.41 4.78 11.72
N LYS A 290 2.65 5.82 12.05
CA LYS A 290 3.05 6.83 13.03
C LYS A 290 2.97 6.28 14.45
N ALA A 291 3.77 6.82 15.35
CA ALA A 291 3.76 6.50 16.79
C ALA A 291 4.14 5.05 17.17
N LEU A 292 4.70 4.26 16.25
CA LEU A 292 5.34 2.99 16.59
C LEU A 292 6.81 3.20 16.99
N ASN A 293 7.24 2.44 17.99
CA ASN A 293 8.63 2.43 18.42
C ASN A 293 9.53 1.99 17.26
N THR A 294 10.54 2.81 16.96
CA THR A 294 11.46 2.60 15.84
C THR A 294 12.91 2.66 16.34
N SER A 295 13.67 1.60 16.07
CA SER A 295 15.12 1.55 16.24
C SER A 295 15.78 1.96 14.94
N ILE A 296 16.81 2.82 15.02
CA ILE A 296 17.54 3.30 13.84
C ILE A 296 19.04 3.09 14.07
N MET A 297 19.68 2.41 13.11
CA MET A 297 21.14 2.22 13.07
C MET A 297 21.74 2.82 11.80
N LEU A 298 22.70 3.72 11.96
CA LEU A 298 23.42 4.35 10.84
C LEU A 298 24.53 3.43 10.31
N VAL A 299 24.82 3.47 9.00
CA VAL A 299 25.87 2.63 8.38
C VAL A 299 27.25 2.85 9.01
N ASN A 300 27.52 4.05 9.52
CA ASN A 300 28.87 4.48 9.89
C ASN A 300 29.04 4.85 11.38
N ALA A 301 28.13 4.48 12.28
CA ALA A 301 28.35 4.70 13.71
C ALA A 301 27.53 3.74 14.58
N TRP A 302 28.20 3.11 15.54
CA TRP A 302 27.63 2.40 16.70
C TRP A 302 26.87 3.34 17.63
N ARG A 303 25.81 3.99 17.14
CA ARG A 303 24.87 4.75 17.97
C ARG A 303 23.48 4.19 17.74
N SER A 304 23.13 3.18 18.53
CA SER A 304 21.74 2.80 18.75
C SER A 304 21.05 3.97 19.46
N ILE A 305 20.13 4.64 18.79
CA ILE A 305 19.24 5.61 19.46
C ILE A 305 17.90 4.91 19.57
N SER A 306 17.58 4.41 20.76
CA SER A 306 16.21 4.04 21.11
C SER A 306 15.44 5.31 21.42
N ASN A 307 14.37 5.58 20.67
CA ASN A 307 13.41 6.59 21.07
C ASN A 307 12.71 6.10 22.36
N GLN A 308 13.18 6.54 23.52
CA GLN A 308 12.37 6.53 24.72
C GLN A 308 11.60 7.85 24.77
N GLU A 309 10.28 7.71 24.68
CA GLU A 309 9.27 8.59 25.29
C GLU A 309 9.54 10.10 25.22
N GLN A 310 8.91 10.74 24.22
CA GLN A 310 8.44 12.11 24.41
C GLN A 310 7.33 12.09 25.45
N GLN A 311 7.66 12.44 26.70
CA GLN A 311 6.67 12.92 27.64
C GLN A 311 6.02 14.18 27.07
N LEU A 312 4.73 14.10 26.80
CA LEU A 312 3.86 15.24 26.54
C LEU A 312 3.85 16.12 27.81
N THR A 313 4.20 17.38 27.63
CA THR A 313 3.74 18.50 28.48
C THR A 313 2.75 19.32 27.66
#